data_AF-A0A7C1SXR7-F1
#
_entry.id   AF-A0A7C1SXR7-F1
#
_cell.length_a   1.000
_cell.length_b   1.000
_cell.length_c   1.000
_cell.angle_alpha   90.00
_cell.angle_beta   90.00
_cell.angle_gamma   90.00
#
_symmetry.space_group_name_H-M   'P 1'
#
loop_
_entity.id
_entity.type
_entity.pdbx_description
1 polymer ?
#
loop_
_entity_poly.entity_id
_entity_poly.type
_entity_poly.pdbx_seq_one_letter_code
_entity_poly.pdbx_strand_id
1 'polypeptide(L)'
;ELYARDPRSTAKRAEAYLKTTGIGDTIYVGPEAEFFMFDDVRFETGYNTSYFQIDDIELPTNSGKEYEGGNLGHRPRVKGGYFPVPPIDSLQDMRSEMLTVLGEMGVVVEKHHHEVAAAQHELGIKFDTLVRNADKMQIYKYVVHQVANAYGKTATFMPKPIFGDNGSGMHVHQSIWKDGKPTFAGDEYAGLSESCLYYIGGIIKHAKALNAFTNPSTNSYKRLVPGYEAPVLLAYSARNRSASCRIPFGTNPKAKRVEVRFPDPMANPYLAFAAMLMAGLDGIKNKIHPGKAMDKDLYDLPPKELKKIPTVCASLREALESLDKDRKFLTAGGVFDDDQIDSFIELKMQEVMRFEMTPHPVEYDMYYSA
;
A
#
# COMPACT_ATOMS: atom_id res chain seq x y z
N GLU A 1 -18.48 -26.02 -4.92
CA GLU A 1 -17.04 -25.67 -4.83
C GLU A 1 -16.91 -24.16 -4.96
N LEU A 2 -16.02 -23.50 -4.23
CA LEU A 2 -15.79 -22.06 -4.41
C LEU A 2 -15.01 -21.85 -5.71
N TYR A 3 -15.31 -20.79 -6.47
CA TYR A 3 -14.58 -20.51 -7.71
C TYR A 3 -13.08 -20.27 -7.41
N ALA A 4 -12.20 -21.00 -8.10
CA ALA A 4 -10.76 -20.99 -7.82
C ALA A 4 -10.14 -19.60 -8.01
N ARG A 5 -10.59 -18.85 -9.02
CA ARG A 5 -10.05 -17.52 -9.34
C ARG A 5 -10.71 -16.37 -8.56
N ASP A 6 -11.78 -16.60 -7.78
CA ASP A 6 -12.41 -15.55 -6.97
C ASP A 6 -11.46 -15.07 -5.84
N PRO A 7 -11.03 -13.79 -5.85
CA PRO A 7 -10.15 -13.24 -4.82
C PRO A 7 -10.67 -13.41 -3.39
N ARG A 8 -11.98 -13.23 -3.18
CA ARG A 8 -12.58 -13.33 -1.84
C ARG A 8 -12.60 -14.78 -1.36
N SER A 9 -12.78 -15.73 -2.26
CA SER A 9 -12.62 -17.16 -1.97
C SER A 9 -11.16 -17.52 -1.63
N THR A 10 -10.17 -16.96 -2.34
CA THR A 10 -8.74 -17.09 -1.98
C THR A 10 -8.47 -16.60 -0.55
N ALA A 11 -8.98 -15.41 -0.19
CA ALA A 11 -8.84 -14.88 1.17
C ALA A 11 -9.47 -15.77 2.25
N LYS A 12 -10.66 -16.34 1.99
CA LYS A 12 -11.30 -17.32 2.88
C LYS A 12 -10.47 -18.60 3.03
N ARG A 13 -9.89 -19.11 1.93
CA ARG A 13 -8.99 -20.26 1.98
C ARG A 13 -7.74 -19.95 2.80
N ALA A 14 -7.21 -18.74 2.71
CA ALA A 14 -6.03 -18.32 3.50
C ALA A 14 -6.32 -18.31 5.02
N GLU A 15 -7.47 -17.75 5.43
CA GLU A 15 -7.91 -17.81 6.84
C GLU A 15 -8.16 -19.25 7.32
N ALA A 16 -8.74 -20.10 6.47
CA ALA A 16 -8.95 -21.51 6.78
C ALA A 16 -7.61 -22.25 6.92
N TYR A 17 -6.66 -22.01 6.01
CA TYR A 17 -5.34 -22.62 6.03
C TYR A 17 -4.58 -22.28 7.30
N LEU A 18 -4.59 -21.01 7.75
CA LEU A 18 -3.98 -20.60 9.03
C LEU A 18 -4.40 -21.53 10.17
N LYS A 19 -5.70 -21.83 10.31
CA LYS A 19 -6.22 -22.71 11.35
C LYS A 19 -5.63 -24.12 11.27
N THR A 20 -5.44 -24.64 10.06
CA THR A 20 -4.86 -26.00 9.86
C THR A 20 -3.38 -26.07 10.23
N THR A 21 -2.65 -24.95 10.21
CA THR A 21 -1.22 -24.94 10.54
C THR A 21 -0.94 -25.08 12.04
N GLY A 22 -1.93 -24.80 12.90
CA GLY A 22 -1.75 -24.74 14.35
C GLY A 22 -0.97 -23.53 14.87
N ILE A 23 -0.48 -22.64 13.99
CA ILE A 23 0.24 -21.40 14.33
C ILE A 23 -0.69 -20.40 15.02
N GLY A 24 -1.93 -20.30 14.54
CA GLY A 24 -2.99 -19.47 15.12
C GLY A 24 -4.35 -19.82 14.55
N ASP A 25 -5.39 -19.17 15.04
CA ASP A 25 -6.77 -19.35 14.58
C ASP A 25 -7.34 -18.12 13.87
N THR A 26 -6.73 -16.95 14.08
CA THR A 26 -7.24 -15.66 13.62
C THR A 26 -6.08 -14.78 13.17
N ILE A 27 -6.20 -14.20 11.97
CA ILE A 27 -5.32 -13.15 11.47
C ILE A 27 -6.11 -11.83 11.51
N TYR A 28 -5.58 -10.84 12.22
CA TYR A 28 -6.08 -9.47 12.13
C TYR A 28 -5.23 -8.68 11.15
N VAL A 29 -5.91 -7.95 10.27
CA VAL A 29 -5.31 -7.06 9.28
C VAL A 29 -5.84 -5.64 9.53
N GLY A 30 -5.01 -4.62 9.41
CA GLY A 30 -5.37 -3.21 9.52
C GLY A 30 -4.70 -2.41 8.40
N PRO A 31 -5.36 -2.19 7.26
CA PRO A 31 -4.83 -1.39 6.15
C PRO A 31 -5.09 0.11 6.37
N GLU A 32 -4.06 0.94 6.16
CA GLU A 32 -4.14 2.41 6.09
C GLU A 32 -3.96 2.81 4.62
N ALA A 33 -5.04 3.09 3.91
CA ALA A 33 -5.03 3.43 2.48
C ALA A 33 -5.12 4.94 2.27
N GLU A 34 -4.02 5.53 1.81
CA GLU A 34 -3.94 6.95 1.45
C GLU A 34 -4.61 7.20 0.09
N PHE A 35 -5.07 8.42 -0.16
CA PHE A 35 -5.68 8.81 -1.43
C PHE A 35 -5.45 10.30 -1.72
N PHE A 36 -5.68 10.69 -2.97
CA PHE A 36 -5.69 12.08 -3.40
C PHE A 36 -7.10 12.54 -3.75
N MET A 37 -7.32 13.84 -3.67
CA MET A 37 -8.54 14.49 -4.13
C MET A 37 -8.17 15.64 -5.07
N PHE A 38 -8.94 15.79 -6.15
CA PHE A 38 -8.69 16.82 -7.16
C PHE A 38 -9.99 17.50 -7.57
N ASP A 39 -9.87 18.74 -8.05
CA ASP A 39 -10.95 19.53 -8.67
C ASP A 39 -11.13 19.17 -10.14
N ASP A 40 -10.03 18.97 -10.88
CA ASP A 40 -10.01 18.68 -12.30
C ASP A 40 -8.96 17.63 -12.62
N VAL A 41 -9.32 16.64 -13.45
CA VAL A 41 -8.40 15.61 -13.95
C VAL A 41 -8.71 15.38 -15.42
N ARG A 42 -7.76 15.70 -16.29
CA ARG A 42 -7.85 15.51 -17.74
C ARG A 42 -6.68 14.67 -18.22
N PHE A 43 -6.94 13.70 -19.09
CA PHE A 43 -5.88 12.88 -19.69
C PHE A 43 -6.30 12.40 -21.08
N GLU A 44 -5.32 12.21 -21.94
CA GLU A 44 -5.50 11.64 -23.27
C GLU A 44 -4.32 10.73 -23.60
N THR A 45 -4.60 9.61 -24.27
CA THR A 45 -3.59 8.72 -24.83
C THR A 45 -4.13 8.19 -26.15
N GLY A 46 -3.77 8.86 -27.24
CA GLY A 46 -4.28 8.63 -28.59
C GLY A 46 -3.15 8.51 -29.62
N TYR A 47 -3.50 8.65 -30.91
CA TYR A 47 -2.56 8.43 -32.02
C TYR A 47 -1.39 9.44 -32.02
N ASN A 48 -1.67 10.72 -31.76
CA ASN A 48 -0.70 11.80 -31.79
C ASN A 48 -0.73 12.67 -30.52
N THR A 49 -1.27 12.16 -29.41
CA THR A 49 -1.42 12.92 -28.16
C THR A 49 -1.29 12.00 -26.96
N SER A 50 -0.47 12.40 -25.99
CA SER A 50 -0.28 11.71 -24.71
C SER A 50 -0.05 12.77 -23.64
N TYR A 51 -1.02 12.98 -22.75
CA TYR A 51 -0.89 13.92 -21.64
C TYR A 51 -1.78 13.53 -20.46
N PHE A 52 -1.46 14.08 -19.31
CA PHE A 52 -2.39 14.24 -18.21
C PHE A 52 -2.19 15.62 -17.58
N GLN A 53 -3.26 16.15 -16.99
CA GLN A 53 -3.27 17.37 -16.23
C GLN A 53 -4.21 17.17 -15.04
N ILE A 54 -3.74 17.55 -13.87
CA ILE A 54 -4.51 17.54 -12.64
C ILE A 54 -4.54 18.95 -12.07
N ASP A 55 -5.61 19.30 -11.39
CA ASP A 55 -5.75 20.57 -10.70
C ASP A 55 -6.53 20.39 -9.39
N ASP A 56 -6.12 21.13 -8.36
CA ASP A 56 -6.85 21.25 -7.09
C ASP A 56 -6.50 22.58 -6.42
N ILE A 57 -7.44 23.15 -5.69
CA ILE A 57 -7.27 24.41 -4.97
C ILE A 57 -6.04 24.41 -4.03
N GLU A 58 -5.65 23.27 -3.47
CA GLU A 58 -4.50 23.13 -2.57
C GLU A 58 -3.16 23.03 -3.29
N LEU A 59 -3.13 22.76 -4.61
CA LEU A 59 -1.87 22.56 -5.32
C LEU A 59 -0.98 23.81 -5.25
N PRO A 60 0.32 23.67 -4.89
CA PRO A 60 1.24 24.81 -4.80
C PRO A 60 1.35 25.62 -6.10
N THR A 61 1.12 24.99 -7.25
CA THR A 61 1.09 25.58 -8.59
C THR A 61 0.01 26.65 -8.76
N ASN A 62 -1.03 26.64 -7.91
CA ASN A 62 -2.13 27.61 -7.93
C ASN A 62 -1.90 28.86 -7.06
N SER A 63 -0.69 29.05 -6.53
CA SER A 63 -0.36 30.21 -5.68
C SER A 63 -0.56 31.56 -6.40
N GLY A 64 -0.36 31.60 -7.73
CA GLY A 64 -0.55 32.80 -8.56
C GLY A 64 -1.78 32.75 -9.48
N LYS A 65 -2.64 31.72 -9.36
CA LYS A 65 -3.82 31.57 -10.23
C LYS A 65 -4.88 32.61 -9.88
N GLU A 66 -5.47 33.25 -10.88
CA GLU A 66 -6.62 34.13 -10.69
C GLU A 66 -7.90 33.30 -10.54
N TYR A 67 -8.72 33.68 -9.57
CA TYR A 67 -10.05 33.12 -9.33
C TYR A 67 -11.06 34.25 -9.36
N GLU A 68 -12.29 33.98 -9.81
CA GLU A 68 -13.37 34.98 -9.89
C GLU A 68 -13.60 35.70 -8.55
N GLY A 69 -13.55 34.96 -7.42
CA GLY A 69 -13.66 35.49 -6.06
C GLY A 69 -12.35 35.98 -5.42
N GLY A 70 -11.24 36.02 -6.18
CA GLY A 70 -9.91 36.30 -5.65
C GLY A 70 -9.18 35.05 -5.11
N ASN A 71 -7.85 35.09 -5.10
CA ASN A 71 -7.01 34.00 -4.58
C ASN A 71 -6.76 34.18 -3.08
N LEU A 72 -7.30 33.27 -2.25
CA LEU A 72 -7.21 33.35 -0.79
C LEU A 72 -5.83 32.97 -0.22
N GLY A 73 -4.92 32.42 -1.03
CA GLY A 73 -3.50 32.31 -0.70
C GLY A 73 -3.08 31.25 0.34
N HIS A 74 -4.00 30.57 1.01
CA HIS A 74 -3.70 29.54 2.01
C HIS A 74 -3.58 28.15 1.36
N ARG A 75 -2.34 27.63 1.23
CA ARG A 75 -2.07 26.33 0.60
C ARG A 75 -0.93 25.58 1.28
N PRO A 76 -0.97 24.24 1.32
CA PRO A 76 0.20 23.46 1.68
C PRO A 76 1.32 23.70 0.66
N ARG A 77 2.57 23.64 1.11
CA ARG A 77 3.72 23.58 0.20
C ARG A 77 3.91 22.13 -0.28
N VAL A 78 4.78 21.92 -1.28
CA VAL A 78 5.23 20.57 -1.65
C VAL A 78 5.73 19.86 -0.40
N LYS A 79 5.23 18.64 -0.13
CA LYS A 79 5.50 17.88 1.11
C LYS A 79 5.09 18.60 2.41
N GLY A 80 4.17 19.56 2.34
CA GLY A 80 3.76 20.43 3.43
C GLY A 80 2.32 20.25 3.91
N GLY A 81 1.65 19.18 3.49
CA GLY A 81 0.25 18.88 3.84
C GLY A 81 0.06 18.23 5.22
N TYR A 82 1.14 17.85 5.90
CA TYR A 82 1.02 17.09 7.15
C TYR A 82 0.63 18.01 8.34
N PHE A 83 -0.66 18.01 8.68
CA PHE A 83 -1.29 18.70 9.81
C PHE A 83 -1.25 20.25 9.85
N PRO A 84 -1.21 21.01 8.74
CA PRO A 84 -1.62 22.41 8.81
C PRO A 84 -3.14 22.46 9.10
N VAL A 85 -3.56 23.40 9.94
CA VAL A 85 -4.99 23.59 10.24
C VAL A 85 -5.70 24.36 9.12
N PRO A 86 -7.04 24.31 9.03
CA PRO A 86 -7.80 25.20 8.17
C PRO A 86 -7.43 26.68 8.40
N PRO A 87 -7.38 27.53 7.35
CA PRO A 87 -7.85 27.26 5.99
C PRO A 87 -6.80 26.66 5.04
N ILE A 88 -5.61 26.27 5.51
CA ILE A 88 -4.61 25.61 4.65
C ILE A 88 -5.10 24.21 4.25
N ASP A 89 -5.60 23.45 5.23
CA ASP A 89 -6.34 22.21 4.99
C ASP A 89 -7.79 22.56 4.63
N SER A 90 -8.14 22.35 3.37
CA SER A 90 -9.44 22.71 2.81
C SER A 90 -10.47 21.57 2.86
N LEU A 91 -10.06 20.39 3.36
CA LEU A 91 -10.84 19.15 3.27
C LEU A 91 -11.32 18.58 4.62
N GLN A 92 -11.11 19.30 5.73
CA GLN A 92 -11.47 18.82 7.07
C GLN A 92 -12.93 18.33 7.17
N ASP A 93 -13.88 19.11 6.65
CA ASP A 93 -15.31 18.78 6.70
C ASP A 93 -15.63 17.57 5.82
N MET A 94 -15.08 17.52 4.60
CA MET A 94 -15.33 16.41 3.67
C MET A 94 -14.76 15.08 4.21
N ARG A 95 -13.57 15.10 4.81
CA ARG A 95 -13.03 13.89 5.46
C ARG A 95 -13.90 13.44 6.64
N SER A 96 -14.48 14.38 7.38
CA SER A 96 -15.42 14.07 8.47
C SER A 96 -16.71 13.42 7.93
N GLU A 97 -17.25 13.93 6.82
CA GLU A 97 -18.38 13.33 6.12
C GLU A 97 -18.06 11.89 5.67
N MET A 98 -16.89 11.67 5.07
CA MET A 98 -16.46 10.31 4.68
C MET A 98 -16.43 9.34 5.86
N LEU A 99 -15.96 9.78 7.04
CA LEU A 99 -15.98 8.94 8.25
C LEU A 99 -17.42 8.65 8.72
N THR A 100 -18.31 9.62 8.67
CA THR A 100 -19.74 9.45 9.02
C THR A 100 -20.38 8.39 8.12
N VAL A 101 -20.26 8.53 6.81
CA VAL A 101 -20.83 7.60 5.83
C VAL A 101 -20.20 6.20 5.96
N LEU A 102 -18.89 6.11 6.21
CA LEU A 102 -18.24 4.83 6.51
C LEU A 102 -18.85 4.15 7.75
N GLY A 103 -19.08 4.92 8.81
CA GLY A 103 -19.75 4.47 10.03
C GLY A 103 -21.14 3.93 9.78
N GLU A 104 -21.94 4.62 8.97
CA GLU A 104 -23.29 4.21 8.56
C GLU A 104 -23.28 2.90 7.74
N MET A 105 -22.23 2.66 6.96
CA MET A 105 -22.01 1.41 6.23
C MET A 105 -21.40 0.29 7.10
N GLY A 106 -21.29 0.48 8.42
CA GLY A 106 -20.85 -0.53 9.38
C GLY A 106 -19.34 -0.66 9.54
N VAL A 107 -18.55 0.29 9.01
CA VAL A 107 -17.11 0.35 9.21
C VAL A 107 -16.80 1.11 10.49
N VAL A 108 -16.09 0.49 11.43
CA VAL A 108 -15.63 1.18 12.64
C VAL A 108 -14.45 2.08 12.28
N VAL A 109 -14.67 3.39 12.33
CA VAL A 109 -13.68 4.43 12.02
C VAL A 109 -12.88 4.86 13.26
N GLU A 110 -11.67 5.39 13.06
CA GLU A 110 -10.77 5.80 14.15
C GLU A 110 -10.29 7.25 14.04
N LYS A 111 -9.73 7.62 12.88
CA LYS A 111 -9.08 8.93 12.66
C LYS A 111 -9.30 9.40 11.21
N HIS A 112 -9.06 10.67 10.94
CA HIS A 112 -8.79 11.18 9.60
C HIS A 112 -7.76 12.28 9.68
N HIS A 113 -7.00 12.48 8.62
CA HIS A 113 -6.10 13.63 8.51
C HIS A 113 -5.72 13.92 7.06
N HIS A 114 -5.19 15.11 6.87
CA HIS A 114 -4.39 15.45 5.70
C HIS A 114 -3.05 14.69 5.75
N GLU A 115 -2.57 14.25 4.60
CA GLU A 115 -1.29 13.55 4.44
C GLU A 115 -0.19 14.49 3.92
N VAL A 116 1.01 13.97 3.67
CA VAL A 116 2.21 14.80 3.41
C VAL A 116 2.12 15.63 2.11
N ALA A 117 1.65 15.05 1.00
CA ALA A 117 1.52 15.78 -0.26
C ALA A 117 0.31 16.72 -0.26
N ALA A 118 0.32 17.75 -1.09
CA ALA A 118 -0.86 18.59 -1.30
C ALA A 118 -2.05 17.75 -1.82
N ALA A 119 -3.26 18.03 -1.33
CA ALA A 119 -4.48 17.30 -1.68
C ALA A 119 -4.44 15.78 -1.42
N GLN A 120 -3.58 15.33 -0.50
CA GLN A 120 -3.46 13.95 -0.06
C GLN A 120 -4.12 13.75 1.30
N HIS A 121 -4.80 12.62 1.50
CA HIS A 121 -5.56 12.35 2.71
C HIS A 121 -5.48 10.88 3.12
N GLU A 122 -5.76 10.62 4.39
CA GLU A 122 -5.91 9.28 4.96
C GLU A 122 -7.11 9.27 5.92
N LEU A 123 -7.89 8.19 5.88
CA LEU A 123 -8.86 7.83 6.90
C LEU A 123 -8.39 6.55 7.61
N GLY A 124 -8.50 6.51 8.92
CA GLY A 124 -8.19 5.34 9.74
C GLY A 124 -9.44 4.53 10.01
N ILE A 125 -9.38 3.23 9.72
CA ILE A 125 -10.41 2.26 10.07
C ILE A 125 -9.85 1.21 11.02
N LYS A 126 -10.67 0.74 11.95
CA LYS A 126 -10.27 -0.29 12.90
C LYS A 126 -9.99 -1.61 12.17
N PHE A 127 -8.91 -2.26 12.57
CA PHE A 127 -8.54 -3.59 12.09
C PHE A 127 -9.68 -4.61 12.27
N ASP A 128 -9.67 -5.67 11.47
CA ASP A 128 -10.61 -6.79 11.54
C ASP A 128 -9.94 -8.06 11.01
N THR A 129 -10.66 -9.19 10.97
CA THR A 129 -10.15 -10.40 10.33
C THR A 129 -9.86 -10.15 8.84
N LEU A 130 -8.95 -10.91 8.26
CA LEU A 130 -8.44 -10.71 6.90
C LEU A 130 -9.55 -10.51 5.86
N VAL A 131 -10.55 -11.40 5.81
CA VAL A 131 -11.64 -11.27 4.83
C VAL A 131 -12.51 -10.05 5.13
N ARG A 132 -12.86 -9.84 6.40
CA ARG A 132 -13.72 -8.71 6.81
C ARG A 132 -13.05 -7.38 6.53
N ASN A 133 -11.74 -7.25 6.75
CA ASN A 133 -11.07 -5.99 6.47
C ASN A 133 -10.79 -5.76 4.99
N ALA A 134 -10.66 -6.83 4.19
CA ALA A 134 -10.70 -6.69 2.75
C ALA A 134 -12.08 -6.19 2.26
N ASP A 135 -13.18 -6.69 2.83
CA ASP A 135 -14.54 -6.18 2.57
C ASP A 135 -14.64 -4.69 2.93
N LYS A 136 -14.17 -4.29 4.13
CA LYS A 136 -14.15 -2.88 4.57
C LYS A 136 -13.34 -2.00 3.66
N MET A 137 -12.22 -2.47 3.11
CA MET A 137 -11.39 -1.69 2.20
C MET A 137 -12.08 -1.40 0.86
N GLN A 138 -12.97 -2.29 0.41
CA GLN A 138 -13.82 -2.00 -0.74
C GLN A 138 -14.87 -0.93 -0.42
N ILE A 139 -15.51 -1.00 0.76
CA ILE A 139 -16.44 0.03 1.23
C ILE A 139 -15.74 1.38 1.39
N TYR A 140 -14.53 1.38 1.98
CA TYR A 140 -13.68 2.57 2.11
C TYR A 140 -13.51 3.30 0.78
N LYS A 141 -13.03 2.59 -0.25
CA LYS A 141 -12.78 3.18 -1.57
C LYS A 141 -14.07 3.69 -2.20
N TYR A 142 -15.17 2.95 -2.03
CA TYR A 142 -16.47 3.35 -2.53
C TYR A 142 -16.96 4.65 -1.87
N VAL A 143 -16.90 4.75 -0.54
CA VAL A 143 -17.31 5.97 0.18
C VAL A 143 -16.45 7.16 -0.21
N VAL A 144 -15.12 6.99 -0.26
CA VAL A 144 -14.21 8.08 -0.68
C VAL A 144 -14.55 8.60 -2.07
N HIS A 145 -14.75 7.72 -3.06
CA HIS A 145 -15.14 8.15 -4.41
C HIS A 145 -16.52 8.81 -4.44
N GLN A 146 -17.52 8.24 -3.76
CA GLN A 146 -18.89 8.73 -3.83
C GLN A 146 -19.07 10.05 -3.10
N VAL A 147 -18.43 10.22 -1.94
CA VAL A 147 -18.46 11.50 -1.21
C VAL A 147 -17.70 12.56 -2.00
N ALA A 148 -16.49 12.26 -2.53
CA ALA A 148 -15.78 13.21 -3.38
C ALA A 148 -16.64 13.68 -4.56
N ASN A 149 -17.28 12.74 -5.26
CA ASN A 149 -18.17 13.04 -6.39
C ASN A 149 -19.40 13.88 -5.97
N ALA A 150 -19.99 13.62 -4.80
CA ALA A 150 -21.11 14.41 -4.27
C ALA A 150 -20.73 15.86 -3.97
N TYR A 151 -19.46 16.10 -3.62
CA TYR A 151 -18.89 17.43 -3.40
C TYR A 151 -18.31 18.08 -4.68
N GLY A 152 -18.51 17.47 -5.85
CA GLY A 152 -18.02 18.00 -7.13
C GLY A 152 -16.50 17.88 -7.31
N LYS A 153 -15.86 16.95 -6.60
CA LYS A 153 -14.43 16.63 -6.72
C LYS A 153 -14.25 15.18 -7.19
N THR A 154 -13.02 14.81 -7.51
CA THR A 154 -12.65 13.45 -7.91
C THR A 154 -11.56 12.92 -7.00
N ALA A 155 -11.72 11.70 -6.49
CA ALA A 155 -10.71 11.05 -5.64
C ALA A 155 -10.00 9.93 -6.40
N THR A 156 -8.73 9.70 -6.08
CA THR A 156 -7.94 8.61 -6.65
C THR A 156 -7.05 7.93 -5.62
N PHE A 157 -6.94 6.62 -5.78
CA PHE A 157 -6.10 5.72 -4.99
C PHE A 157 -4.79 5.37 -5.72
N MET A 158 -4.48 6.07 -6.82
CA MET A 158 -3.25 5.85 -7.58
C MET A 158 -2.01 6.05 -6.70
N PRO A 159 -0.99 5.16 -6.78
CA PRO A 159 0.17 5.24 -5.89
C PRO A 159 1.03 6.49 -6.10
N LYS A 160 1.05 7.03 -7.32
CA LYS A 160 1.86 8.21 -7.67
C LYS A 160 1.18 9.06 -8.75
N PRO A 161 0.24 9.92 -8.38
CA PRO A 161 -0.37 10.86 -9.32
C PRO A 161 0.53 12.07 -9.62
N ILE A 162 1.43 12.45 -8.68
CA ILE A 162 2.29 13.64 -8.77
C ILE A 162 3.76 13.23 -8.67
N PHE A 163 4.57 13.64 -9.65
CA PHE A 163 6.03 13.54 -9.58
C PHE A 163 6.58 14.64 -8.64
N GLY A 164 7.53 14.30 -7.77
CA GLY A 164 8.18 15.27 -6.88
C GLY A 164 7.51 15.49 -5.51
N ASP A 165 6.31 14.94 -5.28
CA ASP A 165 5.65 14.95 -3.96
C ASP A 165 5.46 13.51 -3.42
N ASN A 166 4.91 13.33 -2.22
CA ASN A 166 4.59 12.00 -1.68
C ASN A 166 3.54 11.26 -2.55
N GLY A 167 3.41 9.94 -2.37
CA GLY A 167 2.47 9.11 -3.11
C GLY A 167 1.72 8.17 -2.19
N SER A 168 0.55 7.69 -2.61
CA SER A 168 -0.37 6.92 -1.76
C SER A 168 0.11 5.50 -1.48
N GLY A 169 0.34 5.21 -0.20
CA GLY A 169 0.56 3.87 0.33
C GLY A 169 -0.73 3.17 0.79
N MET A 170 -0.62 1.86 0.97
CA MET A 170 -1.54 1.07 1.78
C MET A 170 -0.72 0.35 2.86
N HIS A 171 -0.45 1.01 3.99
CA HIS A 171 0.31 0.36 5.07
C HIS A 171 -0.53 -0.74 5.70
N VAL A 172 -0.04 -1.97 5.71
CA VAL A 172 -0.84 -3.11 6.18
C VAL A 172 -0.28 -3.64 7.49
N HIS A 173 -0.98 -3.34 8.58
CA HIS A 173 -0.73 -3.92 9.88
C HIS A 173 -1.25 -5.36 9.97
N GLN A 174 -0.47 -6.28 10.52
CA GLN A 174 -0.83 -7.70 10.64
C GLN A 174 -0.43 -8.27 12.01
N SER A 175 -1.31 -9.10 12.57
CA SER A 175 -1.03 -9.89 13.78
C SER A 175 -1.80 -11.20 13.79
N ILE A 176 -1.13 -12.29 14.14
CA ILE A 176 -1.77 -13.61 14.33
C ILE A 176 -2.13 -13.80 15.80
N TRP A 177 -3.28 -14.44 16.04
CA TRP A 177 -3.82 -14.74 17.35
C TRP A 177 -4.18 -16.22 17.44
N LYS A 178 -4.12 -16.74 18.66
CA LYS A 178 -4.48 -18.10 19.02
C LYS A 178 -5.19 -18.12 20.36
N ASP A 179 -6.37 -18.72 20.42
CA ASP A 179 -7.22 -18.84 21.60
C ASP A 179 -7.41 -17.49 22.32
N GLY A 180 -7.61 -16.42 21.53
CA GLY A 180 -7.79 -15.05 22.03
C GLY A 180 -6.53 -14.36 22.57
N LYS A 181 -5.33 -14.92 22.33
CA LYS A 181 -4.04 -14.34 22.73
C LYS A 181 -3.17 -13.98 21.51
N PRO A 182 -2.44 -12.85 21.53
CA PRO A 182 -1.57 -12.45 20.43
C PRO A 182 -0.35 -13.37 20.37
N THR A 183 -0.01 -13.88 19.19
CA THR A 183 1.20 -14.72 19.00
C THR A 183 2.43 -13.90 18.65
N PHE A 184 2.25 -12.63 18.27
CA PHE A 184 3.35 -11.76 17.82
C PHE A 184 4.06 -11.02 18.96
N ALA A 185 3.51 -11.03 20.17
CA ALA A 185 4.14 -10.43 21.34
C ALA A 185 5.12 -11.42 22.00
N GLY A 186 6.29 -10.93 22.39
CA GLY A 186 7.32 -11.72 23.06
C GLY A 186 8.42 -10.85 23.68
N ASP A 187 9.59 -11.43 23.88
CA ASP A 187 10.77 -10.84 24.54
C ASP A 187 11.93 -10.53 23.57
N GLU A 188 11.73 -10.72 22.27
CA GLU A 188 12.71 -10.37 21.24
C GLU A 188 12.70 -8.87 20.92
N TYR A 189 13.45 -8.50 19.88
CA TYR A 189 13.56 -7.12 19.39
C TYR A 189 12.20 -6.39 19.38
N ALA A 190 12.16 -5.22 20.03
CA ALA A 190 10.97 -4.38 20.16
C ALA A 190 9.72 -5.06 20.77
N GLY A 191 9.91 -6.11 21.58
CA GLY A 191 8.84 -6.86 22.25
C GLY A 191 8.06 -7.78 21.30
N LEU A 192 8.71 -8.23 20.22
CA LEU A 192 8.20 -9.23 19.31
C LEU A 192 8.45 -10.64 19.86
N SER A 193 7.69 -11.62 19.37
CA SER A 193 8.05 -13.03 19.51
C SER A 193 8.99 -13.49 18.39
N GLU A 194 9.71 -14.58 18.62
CA GLU A 194 10.49 -15.26 17.59
C GLU A 194 9.60 -15.65 16.38
N SER A 195 8.36 -16.08 16.64
CA SER A 195 7.38 -16.37 15.59
C SER A 195 7.07 -15.14 14.72
N CYS A 196 6.96 -13.95 15.32
CA CYS A 196 6.78 -12.72 14.55
C CYS A 196 8.03 -12.37 13.73
N LEU A 197 9.24 -12.60 14.26
CA LEU A 197 10.47 -12.41 13.48
C LEU A 197 10.48 -13.34 12.26
N TYR A 198 10.14 -14.62 12.44
CA TYR A 198 10.03 -15.54 11.31
C TYR A 198 8.96 -15.15 10.30
N TYR A 199 7.83 -14.60 10.76
CA TYR A 199 6.81 -14.03 9.88
C TYR A 199 7.39 -12.90 9.01
N ILE A 200 8.13 -11.97 9.62
CA ILE A 200 8.81 -10.88 8.91
C ILE A 200 9.85 -11.44 7.92
N GLY A 201 10.60 -12.47 8.30
CA GLY A 201 11.56 -13.11 7.40
C GLY A 201 10.91 -13.75 6.18
N GLY A 202 9.71 -14.33 6.33
CA GLY A 202 8.88 -14.79 5.23
C GLY A 202 8.44 -13.65 4.30
N ILE A 203 7.95 -12.54 4.85
CA ILE A 203 7.58 -11.33 4.09
C ILE A 203 8.79 -10.81 3.29
N ILE A 204 9.96 -10.70 3.91
CA ILE A 204 11.19 -10.20 3.26
C ILE A 204 11.66 -11.15 2.16
N LYS A 205 11.69 -12.46 2.43
CA LYS A 205 12.11 -13.48 1.45
C LYS A 205 11.26 -13.44 0.19
N HIS A 206 9.95 -13.32 0.35
CA HIS A 206 8.99 -13.39 -0.75
C HIS A 206 8.55 -12.01 -1.28
N ALA A 207 9.18 -10.92 -0.82
CA ALA A 207 8.72 -9.55 -1.11
C ALA A 207 8.56 -9.25 -2.60
N LYS A 208 9.48 -9.75 -3.44
CA LYS A 208 9.41 -9.55 -4.90
C LYS A 208 8.19 -10.23 -5.53
N ALA A 209 7.86 -11.45 -5.12
CA ALA A 209 6.62 -12.11 -5.53
C ALA A 209 5.38 -11.42 -4.96
N LEU A 210 5.45 -10.95 -3.70
CA LEU A 210 4.38 -10.18 -3.08
C LEU A 210 4.06 -8.90 -3.86
N ASN A 211 5.07 -8.21 -4.40
CA ASN A 211 4.88 -6.98 -5.17
C ASN A 211 3.89 -7.15 -6.34
N ALA A 212 3.78 -8.35 -6.94
CA ALA A 212 2.78 -8.60 -7.98
C ALA A 212 1.33 -8.39 -7.49
N PHE A 213 1.03 -8.75 -6.24
CA PHE A 213 -0.31 -8.59 -5.64
C PHE A 213 -0.46 -7.31 -4.83
N THR A 214 0.59 -6.85 -4.17
CA THR A 214 0.57 -5.67 -3.29
C THR A 214 0.87 -4.37 -4.03
N ASN A 215 1.48 -4.44 -5.21
CA ASN A 215 1.86 -3.32 -6.07
C ASN A 215 1.53 -3.62 -7.54
N PRO A 216 0.24 -3.89 -7.86
CA PRO A 216 -0.14 -4.56 -9.09
C PRO A 216 -0.32 -3.62 -10.29
N SER A 217 0.30 -2.44 -10.27
CA SER A 217 0.18 -1.42 -11.33
C SER A 217 1.56 -0.90 -11.74
N THR A 218 1.71 -0.44 -12.98
CA THR A 218 2.96 0.21 -13.43
C THR A 218 3.22 1.55 -12.71
N ASN A 219 2.17 2.18 -12.16
CA ASN A 219 2.26 3.41 -11.37
C ASN A 219 2.77 3.15 -9.93
N SER A 220 2.55 1.95 -9.38
CA SER A 220 3.10 1.51 -8.09
C SER A 220 4.62 1.70 -8.01
N TYR A 221 5.32 1.40 -9.11
CA TYR A 221 6.78 1.49 -9.19
C TYR A 221 7.29 2.91 -9.46
N LYS A 222 6.39 3.88 -9.65
CA LYS A 222 6.72 5.31 -9.60
C LYS A 222 6.66 5.85 -8.17
N ARG A 223 5.95 5.16 -7.26
CA ARG A 223 5.97 5.42 -5.81
C ARG A 223 7.19 4.79 -5.15
N LEU A 224 7.51 3.53 -5.48
CA LEU A 224 8.61 2.77 -4.88
C LEU A 224 9.99 3.19 -5.40
N VAL A 225 10.31 4.47 -5.23
CA VAL A 225 11.62 5.06 -5.52
C VAL A 225 12.17 5.74 -4.26
N PRO A 226 13.50 5.78 -4.04
CA PRO A 226 14.07 6.46 -2.88
C PRO A 226 13.65 7.94 -2.77
N GLY A 227 13.48 8.46 -1.54
CA GLY A 227 13.31 9.91 -1.26
C GLY A 227 11.88 10.41 -0.96
N TYR A 228 10.86 9.55 -0.91
CA TYR A 228 9.45 9.94 -0.68
C TYR A 228 8.77 9.14 0.43
N GLU A 229 9.50 8.75 1.47
CA GLU A 229 9.04 7.80 2.52
C GLU A 229 8.60 6.42 2.01
N ALA A 230 8.79 6.14 0.71
CA ALA A 230 8.45 4.87 0.09
C ALA A 230 9.49 3.79 0.47
N PRO A 231 9.06 2.65 1.01
CA PRO A 231 9.97 1.68 1.59
C PRO A 231 10.52 0.72 0.52
N VAL A 232 11.60 1.13 -0.13
CA VAL A 232 12.26 0.32 -1.18
C VAL A 232 13.14 -0.78 -0.60
N LEU A 233 13.66 -0.56 0.62
CA LEU A 233 14.65 -1.43 1.25
C LEU A 233 13.98 -2.48 2.14
N LEU A 234 14.25 -3.76 1.84
CA LEU A 234 13.70 -4.91 2.55
C LEU A 234 14.43 -5.12 3.87
N ALA A 235 14.05 -4.30 4.84
CA ALA A 235 14.50 -4.36 6.23
C ALA A 235 13.32 -4.21 7.18
N TYR A 236 13.58 -4.45 8.47
CA TYR A 236 12.64 -4.21 9.55
C TYR A 236 13.24 -3.33 10.66
N SER A 237 12.42 -2.49 11.28
CA SER A 237 12.81 -1.60 12.38
C SER A 237 11.60 -1.09 13.18
N ALA A 238 11.80 -0.76 14.46
CA ALA A 238 10.74 -0.23 15.32
C ALA A 238 10.45 1.27 15.14
N ARG A 239 11.39 2.06 14.61
CA ARG A 239 11.23 3.52 14.48
C ARG A 239 11.46 4.04 13.07
N ASN A 240 12.09 3.24 12.23
CA ASN A 240 12.52 3.70 10.93
C ASN A 240 11.40 3.64 9.88
N ARG A 241 11.01 4.81 9.35
CA ARG A 241 10.04 4.94 8.27
C ARG A 241 10.63 4.64 6.88
N SER A 242 11.92 4.34 6.75
CA SER A 242 12.49 3.85 5.48
C SER A 242 12.45 2.32 5.34
N ALA A 243 12.13 1.59 6.42
CA ALA A 243 12.05 0.13 6.41
C ALA A 243 10.72 -0.39 5.82
N SER A 244 10.81 -1.48 5.04
CA SER A 244 9.64 -2.21 4.49
C SER A 244 8.70 -2.80 5.54
N CYS A 245 9.24 -3.24 6.68
CA CYS A 245 8.48 -3.79 7.79
C CYS A 245 8.70 -2.94 9.04
N ARG A 246 7.75 -2.07 9.37
CA ARG A 246 7.81 -1.24 10.59
C ARG A 246 7.18 -1.99 11.77
N ILE A 247 7.74 -1.84 12.96
CA ILE A 247 7.18 -2.39 14.20
C ILE A 247 6.61 -1.21 14.98
N PRO A 248 5.29 -0.96 14.96
CA PRO A 248 4.71 0.19 15.61
C PRO A 248 5.04 0.24 17.11
N PHE A 249 5.27 1.46 17.61
CA PHE A 249 5.47 1.65 19.04
C PHE A 249 4.21 1.27 19.82
N GLY A 250 4.39 0.53 20.91
CA GLY A 250 3.30 0.10 21.78
C GLY A 250 3.82 -0.83 22.86
N THR A 251 3.41 -0.60 24.10
CA THR A 251 3.82 -1.41 25.27
C THR A 251 2.83 -2.53 25.58
N ASN A 252 1.59 -2.43 25.10
CA ASN A 252 0.57 -3.46 25.29
C ASN A 252 0.83 -4.65 24.35
N PRO A 253 1.00 -5.89 24.86
CA PRO A 253 1.15 -7.09 24.04
C PRO A 253 0.04 -7.27 23.00
N LYS A 254 -1.20 -6.86 23.32
CA LYS A 254 -2.35 -6.94 22.40
C LYS A 254 -2.25 -5.99 21.21
N ALA A 255 -1.39 -4.98 21.26
CA ALA A 255 -1.16 -4.05 20.17
C ALA A 255 0.04 -4.45 19.29
N LYS A 256 0.77 -5.52 19.63
CA LYS A 256 1.95 -5.98 18.89
C LYS A 256 1.57 -6.53 17.51
N ARG A 257 2.20 -5.97 16.49
CA ARG A 257 1.93 -6.23 15.08
C ARG A 257 3.15 -5.84 14.25
N VAL A 258 3.22 -6.37 13.03
CA VAL A 258 4.10 -5.86 11.97
C VAL A 258 3.28 -4.96 11.05
N GLU A 259 3.89 -3.92 10.51
CA GLU A 259 3.33 -3.09 9.45
C GLU A 259 4.16 -3.26 8.18
N VAL A 260 3.54 -3.83 7.15
CA VAL A 260 4.14 -4.00 5.83
C VAL A 260 3.79 -2.77 4.99
N ARG A 261 4.79 -2.00 4.58
CA ARG A 261 4.59 -0.62 4.08
C ARG A 261 4.68 -0.45 2.57
N PHE A 262 5.24 -1.43 1.88
CA PHE A 262 5.33 -1.40 0.42
C PHE A 262 3.99 -1.51 -0.32
N PRO A 263 2.92 -2.17 0.18
CA PRO A 263 1.66 -2.23 -0.55
C PRO A 263 1.10 -0.85 -0.86
N ASP A 264 0.32 -0.77 -1.93
CA ASP A 264 -0.39 0.45 -2.31
C ASP A 264 -1.88 0.17 -2.59
N PRO A 265 -2.71 1.21 -2.64
CA PRO A 265 -4.15 1.03 -2.74
C PRO A 265 -4.63 0.48 -4.10
N MET A 266 -3.77 0.27 -5.10
CA MET A 266 -4.18 -0.45 -6.33
C MET A 266 -4.29 -1.95 -6.12
N ALA A 267 -3.72 -2.46 -5.03
CA ALA A 267 -3.84 -3.85 -4.61
C ALA A 267 -5.31 -4.29 -4.53
N ASN A 268 -5.60 -5.49 -5.05
CA ASN A 268 -6.81 -6.20 -4.67
C ASN A 268 -6.63 -6.64 -3.19
N PRO A 269 -7.41 -6.11 -2.24
CA PRO A 269 -7.12 -6.31 -0.82
C PRO A 269 -7.21 -7.79 -0.41
N TYR A 270 -8.09 -8.57 -1.06
CA TYR A 270 -8.21 -10.00 -0.78
C TYR A 270 -6.93 -10.76 -1.16
N LEU A 271 -6.42 -10.55 -2.38
CA LEU A 271 -5.20 -11.23 -2.85
C LEU A 271 -3.96 -10.73 -2.09
N ALA A 272 -3.85 -9.42 -1.87
CA ALA A 272 -2.70 -8.84 -1.19
C ALA A 272 -2.59 -9.32 0.27
N PHE A 273 -3.70 -9.33 1.02
CA PHE A 273 -3.68 -9.78 2.40
C PHE A 273 -3.45 -11.28 2.51
N ALA A 274 -4.07 -12.08 1.62
CA ALA A 274 -3.84 -13.51 1.54
C ALA A 274 -2.37 -13.83 1.21
N ALA A 275 -1.80 -13.17 0.19
CA ALA A 275 -0.41 -13.40 -0.22
C ALA A 275 0.57 -13.07 0.92
N MET A 276 0.38 -11.94 1.61
CA MET A 276 1.21 -11.58 2.77
C MET A 276 1.08 -12.60 3.92
N LEU A 277 -0.15 -13.07 4.21
CA LEU A 277 -0.34 -14.14 5.20
C LEU A 277 0.43 -15.40 4.80
N MET A 278 0.30 -15.85 3.56
CA MET A 278 0.99 -17.05 3.08
C MET A 278 2.52 -16.91 3.16
N ALA A 279 3.07 -15.76 2.78
CA ALA A 279 4.50 -15.50 2.89
C ALA A 279 4.98 -15.54 4.35
N GLY A 280 4.24 -14.90 5.26
CA GLY A 280 4.59 -14.93 6.67
C GLY A 280 4.45 -16.32 7.31
N LEU A 281 3.47 -17.13 6.88
CA LEU A 281 3.35 -18.52 7.31
C LEU A 281 4.49 -19.40 6.80
N ASP A 282 4.96 -19.21 5.56
CA ASP A 282 6.16 -19.89 5.06
C ASP A 282 7.39 -19.54 5.90
N GLY A 283 7.53 -18.26 6.25
CA GLY A 283 8.56 -17.77 7.15
C GLY A 283 8.57 -18.48 8.49
N ILE A 284 7.41 -18.59 9.15
CA ILE A 284 7.25 -19.31 10.42
C ILE A 284 7.58 -20.79 10.27
N LYS A 285 7.00 -21.45 9.27
CA LYS A 285 7.17 -22.89 9.04
C LYS A 285 8.63 -23.28 8.82
N ASN A 286 9.36 -22.45 8.08
CA ASN A 286 10.76 -22.70 7.72
C ASN A 286 11.77 -21.95 8.62
N LYS A 287 11.29 -21.31 9.70
CA LYS A 287 12.13 -20.54 10.67
C LYS A 287 13.06 -19.54 9.99
N ILE A 288 12.52 -18.77 9.06
CA ILE A 288 13.29 -17.84 8.22
C ILE A 288 13.55 -16.57 9.01
N HIS A 289 14.77 -16.39 9.52
CA HIS A 289 15.10 -15.18 10.29
C HIS A 289 15.31 -13.97 9.38
N PRO A 290 14.76 -12.77 9.69
CA PRO A 290 14.87 -11.56 8.87
C PRO A 290 16.24 -10.87 8.94
N GLY A 291 17.27 -11.54 9.46
CA GLY A 291 18.54 -10.91 9.83
C GLY A 291 18.41 -9.93 11.01
N LYS A 292 19.38 -9.02 11.16
CA LYS A 292 19.38 -8.01 12.23
C LYS A 292 18.49 -6.81 11.84
N ALA A 293 17.82 -6.21 12.81
CA ALA A 293 17.08 -4.96 12.62
C ALA A 293 18.00 -3.84 12.13
N MET A 294 17.47 -2.93 11.32
CA MET A 294 18.22 -1.84 10.71
C MET A 294 17.70 -0.48 11.18
N ASP A 295 18.23 -0.03 12.32
CA ASP A 295 17.76 1.17 13.02
C ASP A 295 18.41 2.49 12.57
N LYS A 296 19.39 2.42 11.67
CA LYS A 296 19.92 3.61 11.00
C LYS A 296 18.93 4.05 9.92
N ASP A 297 18.78 5.36 9.69
CA ASP A 297 18.07 5.83 8.51
C ASP A 297 18.73 5.23 7.27
N LEU A 298 17.95 4.50 6.50
CA LEU A 298 18.48 3.74 5.38
C LEU A 298 18.82 4.65 4.21
N TYR A 299 18.23 5.84 4.13
CA TYR A 299 18.55 6.80 3.08
C TYR A 299 19.95 7.41 3.22
N ASP A 300 20.49 7.41 4.44
CA ASP A 300 21.83 7.94 4.74
C ASP A 300 22.93 6.88 4.65
N LEU A 301 22.59 5.63 4.31
CA LEU A 301 23.57 4.58 4.17
C LEU A 301 24.46 4.82 2.93
N PRO A 302 25.77 4.60 3.03
CA PRO A 302 26.66 4.71 1.87
C PRO A 302 26.20 3.79 0.72
N PRO A 303 26.35 4.20 -0.57
CA PRO A 303 25.90 3.40 -1.71
C PRO A 303 26.42 1.95 -1.74
N LYS A 304 27.61 1.70 -1.17
CA LYS A 304 28.19 0.35 -1.07
C LYS A 304 27.46 -0.55 -0.06
N GLU A 305 26.89 0.02 1.00
CA GLU A 305 26.09 -0.72 1.98
C GLU A 305 24.67 -0.92 1.47
N LEU A 306 24.08 0.08 0.82
CA LEU A 306 22.76 0.00 0.19
C LEU A 306 22.65 -1.14 -0.83
N LYS A 307 23.67 -1.34 -1.68
CA LYS A 307 23.69 -2.44 -2.66
C LYS A 307 23.61 -3.84 -2.05
N LYS A 308 23.89 -4.00 -0.75
CA LYS A 308 23.83 -5.28 -0.05
C LYS A 308 22.46 -5.56 0.56
N ILE A 309 21.60 -4.55 0.63
CA ILE A 309 20.26 -4.67 1.20
C ILE A 309 19.31 -5.07 0.07
N PRO A 310 18.57 -6.19 0.22
CA PRO A 310 17.57 -6.56 -0.77
C PRO A 310 16.52 -5.46 -0.96
N THR A 311 16.02 -5.29 -2.17
CA THR A 311 14.97 -4.31 -2.49
C THR A 311 13.71 -5.01 -3.01
N VAL A 312 12.59 -4.30 -2.92
CA VAL A 312 11.39 -4.60 -3.70
C VAL A 312 11.69 -4.53 -5.21
N CYS A 313 10.76 -5.01 -6.03
CA CYS A 313 10.86 -4.90 -7.48
C CYS A 313 10.85 -3.43 -7.94
N ALA A 314 11.55 -3.16 -9.04
CA ALA A 314 11.61 -1.83 -9.68
C ALA A 314 10.57 -1.67 -10.81
N SER A 315 9.89 -2.75 -11.20
CA SER A 315 8.83 -2.72 -12.23
C SER A 315 7.78 -3.79 -11.99
N LEU A 316 6.60 -3.60 -12.60
CA LEU A 316 5.53 -4.60 -12.58
C LEU A 316 5.97 -5.88 -13.32
N ARG A 317 6.73 -5.75 -14.42
CA ARG A 317 7.30 -6.90 -15.14
C ARG A 317 8.17 -7.76 -14.23
N GLU A 318 9.12 -7.16 -13.53
CA GLU A 318 9.99 -7.88 -12.58
C GLU A 318 9.18 -8.58 -11.48
N ALA A 319 8.14 -7.92 -10.96
CA ALA A 319 7.28 -8.50 -9.93
C ALA A 319 6.51 -9.72 -10.44
N LEU A 320 5.98 -9.66 -11.67
CA LEU A 320 5.26 -10.79 -12.29
C LEU A 320 6.20 -11.97 -12.59
N GLU A 321 7.41 -11.70 -13.08
CA GLU A 321 8.44 -12.75 -13.27
C GLU A 321 8.90 -13.36 -11.94
N SER A 322 8.97 -12.54 -10.88
CA SER A 322 9.31 -13.00 -9.53
C SER A 322 8.20 -13.85 -8.94
N LEU A 323 6.94 -13.45 -9.14
CA LEU A 323 5.76 -14.24 -8.77
C LEU A 323 5.77 -15.60 -9.46
N ASP A 324 6.00 -15.63 -10.77
CA ASP A 324 6.05 -16.88 -11.54
C ASP A 324 7.07 -17.87 -10.95
N LYS A 325 8.29 -17.37 -10.67
CA LYS A 325 9.40 -18.19 -10.15
C LYS A 325 9.23 -18.60 -8.67
N ASP A 326 8.56 -17.80 -7.85
CA ASP A 326 8.47 -17.97 -6.39
C ASP A 326 7.03 -18.14 -5.89
N ARG A 327 6.16 -18.81 -6.66
CA ARG A 327 4.75 -19.03 -6.30
C ARG A 327 4.47 -20.12 -5.26
N LYS A 328 5.44 -20.98 -4.94
CA LYS A 328 5.20 -22.21 -4.14
C LYS A 328 4.65 -21.94 -2.74
N PHE A 329 5.00 -20.82 -2.11
CA PHE A 329 4.49 -20.47 -0.80
C PHE A 329 2.99 -20.13 -0.84
N LEU A 330 2.48 -19.63 -1.98
CA LEU A 330 1.08 -19.25 -2.18
C LEU A 330 0.18 -20.47 -2.37
N THR A 331 0.67 -21.50 -3.07
CA THR A 331 -0.11 -22.70 -3.38
C THR A 331 -0.20 -23.68 -2.21
N ALA A 332 0.53 -23.43 -1.11
CA ALA A 332 0.44 -24.21 0.11
C ALA A 332 -1.01 -24.26 0.64
N GLY A 333 -1.49 -25.46 0.93
CA GLY A 333 -2.87 -25.67 1.38
C GLY A 333 -3.95 -25.41 0.33
N GLY A 334 -3.59 -25.26 -0.95
CA GLY A 334 -4.54 -24.94 -2.03
C GLY A 334 -5.16 -23.55 -1.88
N VAL A 335 -4.46 -22.61 -1.24
CA VAL A 335 -4.98 -21.26 -1.02
C VAL A 335 -5.04 -20.49 -2.34
N PHE A 336 -3.90 -20.38 -3.01
CA PHE A 336 -3.83 -19.97 -4.41
C PHE A 336 -3.74 -21.20 -5.31
N ASP A 337 -4.32 -21.07 -6.50
CA ASP A 337 -4.24 -22.08 -7.56
C ASP A 337 -3.30 -21.58 -8.66
N ASP A 338 -2.54 -22.48 -9.31
CA ASP A 338 -1.63 -22.10 -10.39
C ASP A 338 -2.37 -21.44 -11.55
N ASP A 339 -3.57 -21.91 -11.89
CA ASP A 339 -4.42 -21.30 -12.93
C ASP A 339 -4.86 -19.88 -12.55
N GLN A 340 -5.11 -19.61 -11.27
CA GLN A 340 -5.39 -18.25 -10.78
C GLN A 340 -4.15 -17.35 -10.92
N ILE A 341 -2.97 -17.86 -10.56
CA ILE A 341 -1.71 -17.10 -10.63
C ILE A 341 -1.34 -16.81 -12.09
N ASP A 342 -1.41 -17.81 -12.97
CA ASP A 342 -1.11 -17.66 -14.40
C ASP A 342 -2.07 -16.66 -15.05
N SER A 343 -3.37 -16.79 -14.80
CA SER A 343 -4.37 -15.85 -15.31
C SER A 343 -4.15 -14.42 -14.79
N PHE A 344 -3.71 -14.26 -13.54
CA PHE A 344 -3.37 -12.95 -12.98
C PHE A 344 -2.15 -12.35 -13.68
N ILE A 345 -1.10 -13.15 -13.93
CA ILE A 345 0.10 -12.73 -14.65
C ILE A 345 -0.25 -12.30 -16.07
N GLU A 346 -1.03 -13.11 -16.80
CA GLU A 346 -1.47 -12.79 -18.16
C GLU A 346 -2.26 -11.47 -18.20
N LEU A 347 -3.21 -11.29 -17.29
CA LEU A 347 -4.00 -10.06 -17.18
C LEU A 347 -3.11 -8.84 -16.95
N LYS A 348 -2.16 -8.93 -16.02
CA LYS A 348 -1.26 -7.82 -15.68
C LYS A 348 -0.18 -7.56 -16.72
N MET A 349 0.19 -8.56 -17.50
CA MET A 349 1.12 -8.37 -18.61
C MET A 349 0.52 -7.51 -19.73
N GLN A 350 -0.81 -7.50 -19.91
CA GLN A 350 -1.45 -6.56 -20.83
C GLN A 350 -1.23 -5.10 -20.41
N GLU A 351 -1.29 -4.79 -19.11
CA GLU A 351 -1.00 -3.45 -18.58
C GLU A 351 0.48 -3.08 -18.77
N VAL A 352 1.39 -4.02 -18.51
CA VAL A 352 2.84 -3.85 -18.74
C VAL A 352 3.11 -3.54 -20.20
N MET A 353 2.61 -4.36 -21.12
CA MET A 353 2.83 -4.19 -22.55
C MET A 353 2.27 -2.86 -23.05
N ARG A 354 1.08 -2.45 -22.60
CA ARG A 354 0.52 -1.13 -22.94
C ARG A 354 1.44 0.00 -22.48
N PHE A 355 1.96 -0.06 -21.25
CA PHE A 355 2.88 0.96 -20.73
C PHE A 355 4.20 1.00 -21.49
N GLU A 356 4.83 -0.15 -21.75
CA GLU A 356 6.14 -0.22 -22.39
C GLU A 356 6.13 0.11 -23.88
N MET A 357 5.01 -0.09 -24.58
CA MET A 357 4.88 0.20 -26.01
C MET A 357 4.33 1.59 -26.31
N THR A 358 3.88 2.35 -25.30
CA THR A 358 3.33 3.70 -25.49
C THR A 358 4.44 4.74 -25.27
N PRO A 359 4.77 5.58 -26.29
CA PRO A 359 5.74 6.66 -26.11
C PRO A 359 5.34 7.61 -24.97
N HIS A 360 6.31 7.99 -24.13
CA HIS A 360 6.09 8.82 -22.96
C HIS A 360 6.50 10.28 -23.22
N PRO A 361 5.76 11.30 -22.76
CA PRO A 361 6.10 12.71 -23.00
C PRO A 361 7.54 13.11 -22.62
N VAL A 362 8.07 12.52 -21.54
CA VAL A 362 9.47 12.74 -21.12
C VAL A 362 10.52 12.28 -22.16
N GLU A 363 10.19 11.31 -23.01
CA GLU A 363 11.09 10.84 -24.06
C GLU A 363 11.26 11.87 -25.17
N TYR A 364 10.26 12.75 -25.38
CA TYR A 364 10.38 13.86 -26.31
C TYR A 364 11.34 14.93 -25.77
N ASP A 365 11.27 15.23 -24.46
CA ASP A 365 12.24 16.14 -23.81
C ASP A 365 13.68 15.60 -23.89
N MET A 366 13.86 14.29 -23.71
CA MET A 366 15.19 13.67 -23.72
C MET A 366 15.76 13.41 -25.12
N TYR A 367 14.92 13.02 -26.09
CA TYR A 367 15.39 12.36 -27.32
C TYR A 367 14.84 12.96 -28.62
N TYR A 368 13.91 13.91 -28.60
CA TYR A 368 13.28 14.41 -29.85
C TYR A 368 14.27 15.06 -30.82
N SER A 369 15.31 15.70 -30.27
CA SER A 369 16.33 16.42 -31.05
C SER A 369 17.66 15.64 -31.17
N ALA A 370 17.68 14.35 -30.80
CA ALA A 370 18.90 13.54 -30.74
C ALA A 370 19.54 13.27 -32.11
#